data_AF-A0A2T2RH91-F1
#
_entry.id   AF-A0A2T2RH91-F1
#
_cell.length_a   1.000
_cell.length_b   1.000
_cell.length_c   1.000
_cell.angle_alpha   90.00
_cell.angle_beta   90.00
_cell.angle_gamma   90.00
#
_symmetry.space_group_name_H-M   'P 1'
#
loop_
_entity.id
_entity.type
_entity.pdbx_description
1 polymer ?
#
loop_
_entity_poly.entity_id
_entity_poly.type
_entity_poly.pdbx_seq_one_letter_code
_entity_poly.pdbx_strand_id
1 'polypeptide(L)'
;MQLLTADTPERLEAALAALADLGVVGVDVERADSDRYFRTPALIQVGGDARVALVDPLALDDLAPLQRFLAQRLTVLHALDNDLVPLASVGVTPPALADTAVAAMLLGLPTGLERLLTGQLGTEPPGDKEAMQRADWEQRPLTEQMRTYAAADVADLPALWRKLATHLAALGRTPWYQEELAALLAQPPLEQRRAW
;
A
#
# COMPACT_ATOMS: atom_id res chain seq x y z
N MET A 1 -0.11 -10.12 14.78
CA MET A 1 0.17 -9.93 13.35
C MET A 1 1.22 -10.93 12.93
N GLN A 2 0.98 -11.69 11.86
CA GLN A 2 1.97 -12.58 11.24
C GLN A 2 2.73 -11.79 10.18
N LEU A 3 4.06 -11.78 10.28
CA LEU A 3 4.94 -11.07 9.36
C LEU A 3 5.78 -12.07 8.57
N LEU A 4 5.79 -11.94 7.24
CA LEU A 4 6.43 -12.84 6.30
C LEU A 4 7.42 -12.06 5.46
N THR A 5 8.70 -12.40 5.53
CA THR A 5 9.72 -11.79 4.66
C THR A 5 9.78 -12.54 3.33
N ALA A 6 9.76 -11.81 2.22
CA ALA A 6 9.84 -12.31 0.87
C ALA A 6 11.06 -11.70 0.15
N ASP A 7 12.24 -12.26 0.43
CA ASP A 7 13.56 -11.86 -0.09
C ASP A 7 14.22 -12.94 -0.96
N THR A 8 13.54 -14.07 -1.19
CA THR A 8 13.90 -15.08 -2.19
C THR A 8 12.64 -15.53 -2.95
N PRO A 9 12.76 -16.10 -4.16
CA PRO A 9 11.60 -16.58 -4.91
C PRO A 9 10.71 -17.56 -4.13
N GLU A 10 11.32 -18.48 -3.37
CA GLU A 10 10.58 -19.46 -2.56
C GLU A 10 9.83 -18.80 -1.41
N ARG A 11 10.45 -17.81 -0.77
CA ARG A 11 9.83 -17.05 0.32
C ARG A 11 8.74 -16.12 -0.19
N LEU A 12 8.89 -15.56 -1.40
CA LEU A 12 7.84 -14.80 -2.06
C LEU A 12 6.61 -15.67 -2.29
N GLU A 13 6.76 -16.83 -2.94
CA GLU A 13 5.64 -17.76 -3.17
C GLU A 13 5.00 -18.21 -1.87
N ALA A 14 5.79 -18.54 -0.84
CA ALA A 14 5.27 -18.92 0.48
C ALA A 14 4.49 -17.78 1.16
N ALA A 15 4.99 -16.54 1.08
CA ALA A 15 4.35 -15.38 1.66
C ALA A 15 3.02 -15.06 0.96
N LEU A 16 2.98 -15.12 -0.37
CA LEU A 16 1.77 -14.91 -1.16
C LEU A 16 0.75 -16.04 -0.93
N ALA A 17 1.20 -17.29 -0.79
CA ALA A 17 0.33 -18.41 -0.45
C ALA A 17 -0.37 -18.22 0.91
N ALA A 18 0.32 -17.63 1.89
CA ALA A 18 -0.27 -17.33 3.19
C ALA A 18 -1.34 -16.22 3.16
N LEU A 19 -1.43 -15.46 2.07
CA LEU A 19 -2.43 -14.41 1.83
C LEU A 19 -3.45 -14.81 0.76
N ALA A 20 -3.40 -16.04 0.24
CA ALA A 20 -4.15 -16.45 -0.94
C ALA A 20 -5.67 -16.40 -0.76
N ASP A 21 -6.18 -16.59 0.45
CA ASP A 21 -7.60 -16.53 0.79
C ASP A 21 -8.15 -15.08 0.84
N LEU A 22 -7.28 -14.07 0.86
CA LEU A 22 -7.69 -12.67 0.89
C LEU A 22 -8.11 -12.20 -0.50
N GLY A 23 -9.39 -11.85 -0.67
CA GLY A 23 -9.90 -11.22 -1.89
C GLY A 23 -9.62 -9.71 -2.00
N VAL A 24 -9.27 -9.08 -0.87
CA VAL A 24 -8.90 -7.66 -0.77
C VAL A 24 -7.62 -7.58 0.04
N VAL A 25 -6.62 -6.87 -0.47
CA VAL A 25 -5.31 -6.69 0.17
C VAL A 25 -4.91 -5.23 0.19
N GLY A 26 -4.31 -4.80 1.28
CA GLY A 26 -3.61 -3.53 1.41
C GLY A 26 -2.24 -3.62 0.75
N VAL A 27 -1.84 -2.56 0.04
CA VAL A 27 -0.50 -2.41 -0.52
C VAL A 27 0.03 -1.02 -0.20
N ASP A 28 1.32 -0.96 0.13
CA ASP A 28 2.09 0.26 0.30
C ASP A 28 3.49 0.06 -0.27
N VAL A 29 4.25 1.14 -0.43
CA VAL A 29 5.63 1.12 -0.93
C VAL A 29 6.52 2.09 -0.18
N GLU A 30 7.62 1.57 0.35
CA GLU A 30 8.75 2.40 0.77
C GLU A 30 9.78 2.50 -0.35
N ARG A 31 10.36 3.68 -0.52
CA ARG A 31 11.17 4.02 -1.69
C ARG A 31 12.64 4.12 -1.34
N ALA A 32 13.50 3.80 -2.31
CA ALA A 32 14.92 4.07 -2.23
C ALA A 32 15.18 5.59 -2.27
N ASP A 33 16.04 6.08 -1.39
CA ASP A 33 16.44 7.49 -1.35
C ASP A 33 17.56 7.79 -2.36
N SER A 34 18.32 6.76 -2.76
CA SER A 34 19.45 6.87 -3.68
C SER A 34 19.03 7.16 -5.13
N ASP A 35 17.86 6.66 -5.56
CA ASP A 35 17.31 6.89 -6.90
C ASP A 35 16.34 8.08 -6.91
N ARG A 36 16.91 9.29 -7.02
CA ARG A 36 16.16 10.55 -7.08
C ARG A 36 15.26 10.68 -8.31
N TYR A 37 15.45 9.85 -9.34
CA TYR A 37 14.80 10.01 -10.64
C TYR A 37 13.70 8.98 -10.91
N PHE A 38 13.90 7.70 -10.54
CA PHE A 38 12.90 6.66 -10.80
C PHE A 38 12.20 6.15 -9.53
N ARG A 39 12.64 6.57 -8.34
CA ARG A 39 12.03 6.21 -7.03
C ARG A 39 11.61 4.75 -6.97
N THR A 40 12.54 3.86 -7.33
CA THR A 40 12.32 2.41 -7.27
C THR A 40 11.87 2.00 -5.87
N PRO A 41 10.97 1.01 -5.76
CA PRO A 41 10.55 0.50 -4.47
C PRO A 41 11.77 -0.14 -3.79
N ALA A 42 12.00 0.20 -2.53
CA ALA A 42 12.95 -0.47 -1.65
C ALA A 42 12.25 -1.53 -0.78
N LEU A 43 10.94 -1.41 -0.57
CA LEU A 43 10.10 -2.40 0.09
C LEU A 43 8.68 -2.30 -0.46
N ILE A 44 8.04 -3.44 -0.71
CA ILE A 44 6.61 -3.50 -1.05
C ILE A 44 5.91 -4.30 0.02
N GLN A 45 4.92 -3.70 0.67
CA GLN A 45 4.11 -4.36 1.68
C GLN A 45 2.81 -4.85 1.05
N VAL A 46 2.41 -6.08 1.38
CA VAL A 46 1.10 -6.62 0.99
C VAL A 46 0.46 -7.26 2.21
N GLY A 47 -0.74 -6.86 2.58
CA GLY A 47 -1.31 -7.34 3.84
C GLY A 47 -2.82 -7.25 3.98
N GLY A 48 -3.32 -7.95 4.98
CA GLY A 48 -4.72 -7.96 5.36
C GLY A 48 -4.99 -9.00 6.44
N ASP A 49 -6.03 -8.76 7.24
CA ASP A 49 -6.46 -9.65 8.34
C ASP A 49 -5.27 -10.08 9.23
N ALA A 50 -4.46 -9.10 9.64
CA ALA A 50 -3.28 -9.27 10.48
C ALA A 50 -2.17 -10.20 9.93
N ARG A 51 -2.13 -10.44 8.62
CA ARG A 51 -1.03 -11.12 7.91
C ARG A 51 -0.40 -10.15 6.92
N VAL A 52 0.92 -10.05 6.92
CA VAL A 52 1.66 -9.13 6.03
C VAL A 52 2.87 -9.82 5.43
N ALA A 53 3.00 -9.68 4.11
CA ALA A 53 4.21 -9.97 3.36
C ALA A 53 5.02 -8.69 3.15
N LEU A 54 6.30 -8.72 3.54
CA LEU A 54 7.30 -7.70 3.27
C LEU A 54 8.16 -8.20 2.11
N VAL A 55 7.84 -7.73 0.89
CA VAL A 55 8.50 -8.13 -0.35
C VAL A 55 9.70 -7.22 -0.58
N ASP A 56 10.88 -7.83 -0.73
CA ASP A 56 12.14 -7.13 -0.96
C ASP A 56 12.45 -7.07 -2.48
N PRO A 57 12.08 -5.99 -3.18
CA PRO A 57 12.37 -5.84 -4.61
C PRO A 57 13.87 -5.68 -4.91
N LEU A 58 14.71 -5.39 -3.91
CA LEU A 58 16.17 -5.29 -4.10
C LEU A 58 16.85 -6.65 -4.12
N ALA A 59 16.23 -7.67 -3.51
CA ALA A 59 16.72 -9.04 -3.45
C ALA A 59 16.09 -9.96 -4.52
N LEU A 60 15.04 -9.50 -5.20
CA LEU A 60 14.25 -10.28 -6.15
C LEU A 60 14.38 -9.74 -7.57
N ASP A 61 14.87 -10.57 -8.49
CA ASP A 61 14.97 -10.22 -9.92
C ASP A 61 13.62 -10.31 -10.66
N ASP A 62 12.63 -11.03 -10.11
CA ASP A 62 11.32 -11.24 -10.72
C ASP A 62 10.18 -11.05 -9.71
N LEU A 63 9.29 -10.10 -10.01
CA LEU A 63 8.07 -9.84 -9.26
C LEU A 63 6.79 -10.27 -10.00
N ALA A 64 6.90 -11.02 -11.09
CA ALA A 64 5.75 -11.60 -11.77
C ALA A 64 4.84 -12.44 -10.85
N PRO A 65 5.33 -13.19 -9.82
CA PRO A 65 4.45 -13.81 -8.84
C PRO A 65 3.59 -12.81 -8.07
N LEU A 66 4.16 -11.68 -7.65
CA LEU A 66 3.42 -10.61 -6.98
C LEU A 66 2.38 -9.99 -7.91
N GLN A 67 2.73 -9.70 -9.17
CA GLN A 67 1.77 -9.18 -10.16
C GLN A 67 0.60 -10.16 -10.38
N ARG A 68 0.87 -11.46 -10.56
CA ARG A 68 -0.17 -12.49 -10.70
C ARG A 68 -1.07 -12.57 -9.47
N PHE A 69 -0.50 -12.43 -8.28
CA PHE A 69 -1.24 -12.39 -7.03
C PHE A 69 -2.17 -11.18 -6.96
N LEU A 70 -1.69 -9.98 -7.25
CA LEU A 70 -2.51 -8.76 -7.20
C LEU A 70 -3.56 -8.71 -8.32
N ALA A 71 -3.30 -9.32 -9.48
CA ALA A 71 -4.23 -9.36 -10.61
C ALA A 71 -5.58 -10.04 -10.31
N GLN A 72 -5.69 -10.82 -9.23
CA GLN A 72 -6.88 -11.56 -8.86
C GLN A 72 -7.66 -10.93 -7.69
N ARG A 73 -7.23 -9.76 -7.20
CA ARG A 73 -7.69 -9.17 -5.93
C ARG A 73 -7.98 -7.68 -6.11
N LEU A 74 -8.78 -7.13 -5.20
CA LEU A 74 -8.84 -5.69 -5.04
C LEU A 74 -7.63 -5.23 -4.24
N THR A 75 -6.82 -4.35 -4.83
CA THR A 75 -5.67 -3.75 -4.18
C THR A 75 -6.04 -2.39 -3.59
N VAL A 76 -5.97 -2.28 -2.28
CA VAL A 76 -6.27 -1.07 -1.51
C VAL A 76 -4.97 -0.37 -1.19
N LEU A 77 -4.85 0.91 -1.55
CA LEU A 77 -3.74 1.76 -1.13
C LEU A 77 -4.27 3.00 -0.40
N HIS A 78 -3.36 3.79 0.16
CA HIS A 78 -3.65 5.07 0.77
C HIS A 78 -2.89 6.17 0.04
N ALA A 79 -3.61 7.07 -0.66
CA ALA A 79 -3.00 8.04 -1.57
C ALA A 79 -2.16 7.35 -2.65
N LEU A 80 -2.85 6.55 -3.48
CA LEU A 80 -2.25 5.56 -4.38
C LEU A 80 -1.27 6.14 -5.41
N ASP A 81 -1.39 7.43 -5.70
CA ASP A 81 -0.59 8.12 -6.70
C ASP A 81 0.89 8.22 -6.31
N ASN A 82 1.17 8.02 -5.02
CA ASN A 82 2.50 7.83 -4.47
C ASN A 82 3.14 6.52 -4.96
N ASP A 83 2.37 5.45 -5.10
CA ASP A 83 2.94 4.08 -5.14
C ASP A 83 2.84 3.45 -6.53
N LEU A 84 1.90 3.90 -7.37
CA LEU A 84 1.70 3.33 -8.70
C LEU A 84 2.94 3.40 -9.59
N VAL A 85 3.70 4.50 -9.55
CA VAL A 85 4.91 4.67 -10.36
C VAL A 85 6.04 3.75 -9.89
N PRO A 86 6.39 3.72 -8.57
CA PRO A 86 7.31 2.72 -8.04
C PRO A 86 6.91 1.27 -8.37
N LEU A 87 5.65 0.89 -8.19
CA LEU A 87 5.17 -0.46 -8.51
C LEU A 87 5.34 -0.79 -10.00
N ALA A 88 4.95 0.15 -10.87
CA ALA A 88 5.07 -0.05 -12.31
C ALA A 88 6.53 -0.18 -12.76
N SER A 89 7.46 0.50 -12.09
CA SER A 89 8.90 0.43 -12.40
C SER A 89 9.49 -0.99 -12.24
N VAL A 90 8.85 -1.83 -11.42
CA VAL A 90 9.23 -3.23 -11.18
C VAL A 90 8.21 -4.23 -11.77
N GLY A 91 7.40 -3.78 -12.74
CA GLY A 91 6.47 -4.64 -13.47
C GLY A 91 5.17 -4.99 -12.73
N VAL A 92 4.88 -4.31 -11.62
CA VAL A 92 3.67 -4.53 -10.82
C VAL A 92 2.63 -3.45 -11.13
N THR A 93 1.50 -3.86 -11.69
CA THR A 93 0.39 -2.99 -12.11
C THR A 93 -0.95 -3.67 -11.77
N PRO A 94 -1.45 -3.52 -10.53
CA PRO A 94 -2.71 -4.14 -10.11
C PRO A 94 -3.90 -3.57 -10.92
N PRO A 95 -4.78 -4.41 -11.49
CA PRO A 95 -5.85 -3.96 -12.37
C PRO A 95 -7.07 -3.41 -11.63
N ALA A 96 -7.25 -3.77 -10.36
CA ALA A 96 -8.36 -3.35 -9.53
C ALA A 96 -7.82 -2.61 -8.30
N LEU A 97 -8.10 -1.31 -8.23
CA LEU A 97 -7.56 -0.41 -7.23
C LEU A 97 -8.67 0.21 -6.38
N ALA A 98 -8.36 0.51 -5.12
CA ALA A 98 -9.14 1.38 -4.26
C ALA A 98 -8.21 2.29 -3.46
N ASP A 99 -8.53 3.58 -3.38
CA ASP A 99 -7.81 4.56 -2.57
C ASP A 99 -8.63 4.98 -1.34
N THR A 100 -8.05 4.79 -0.15
CA THR A 100 -8.66 5.20 1.12
C THR A 100 -8.58 6.70 1.39
N ALA A 101 -7.58 7.43 0.85
CA ALA A 101 -7.45 8.88 0.96
C ALA A 101 -8.54 9.59 0.13
N VAL A 102 -8.82 9.11 -1.09
CA VAL A 102 -9.94 9.61 -1.91
C VAL A 102 -11.28 9.40 -1.19
N ALA A 103 -11.50 8.20 -0.64
CA ALA A 103 -12.71 7.91 0.12
C ALA A 103 -12.84 8.82 1.36
N ALA A 104 -11.75 9.01 2.10
CA ALA A 104 -11.72 9.90 3.25
C ALA A 104 -12.06 11.34 2.90
N MET A 105 -11.48 11.88 1.83
CA MET A 105 -11.77 13.22 1.32
C MET A 105 -13.26 13.40 1.03
N LEU A 106 -13.86 12.46 0.29
CA LEU A 106 -15.28 12.50 -0.05
C LEU A 106 -16.22 12.31 1.16
N LEU A 107 -15.72 11.71 2.23
CA LEU A 107 -16.43 11.55 3.50
C LEU A 107 -16.21 12.73 4.46
N GLY A 108 -15.35 13.71 4.11
CA GLY A 108 -14.98 14.82 5.00
C GLY A 108 -14.17 14.38 6.21
N LEU A 109 -13.42 13.28 6.09
CA LEU A 109 -12.55 12.74 7.13
C LEU A 109 -11.11 13.25 6.98
N PRO A 110 -10.28 13.19 8.03
CA PRO A 110 -8.84 13.40 7.89
C PRO A 110 -8.26 12.47 6.81
N THR A 111 -7.32 12.96 6.01
CA THR A 111 -6.74 12.17 4.91
C THR A 111 -5.44 11.48 5.28
N GLY A 112 -4.88 11.68 6.47
CA GLY A 112 -3.68 10.96 6.90
C GLY A 112 -4.03 9.55 7.39
N LEU A 113 -3.31 8.53 6.89
CA LEU A 113 -3.56 7.11 7.17
C LEU A 113 -3.74 6.81 8.66
N GLU A 114 -2.80 7.19 9.50
CA GLU A 114 -2.86 6.94 10.95
C GLU A 114 -4.12 7.53 11.58
N ARG A 115 -4.47 8.78 11.22
CA ARG A 115 -5.66 9.45 11.76
C ARG A 115 -6.94 8.76 11.29
N LEU A 116 -6.94 8.20 10.08
CA LEU A 116 -8.05 7.39 9.59
C LEU A 116 -8.14 6.06 10.31
N LEU A 117 -7.03 5.34 10.44
CA LEU A 117 -6.92 4.09 11.16
C LEU A 117 -7.39 4.27 12.61
N THR A 118 -6.86 5.24 13.36
CA THR A 118 -7.32 5.54 14.72
C THR A 118 -8.78 5.97 14.75
N GLY A 119 -9.20 6.89 13.88
CA GLY A 119 -10.57 7.43 13.91
C GLY A 119 -11.65 6.44 13.46
N GLN A 120 -11.31 5.50 12.57
CA GLN A 120 -12.28 4.55 11.99
C GLN A 120 -12.17 3.16 12.62
N LEU A 121 -11.00 2.72 13.04
CA LEU A 121 -10.77 1.36 13.56
C LEU A 121 -10.30 1.34 15.02
N GLY A 122 -9.95 2.49 15.61
CA GLY A 122 -9.43 2.56 16.98
C GLY A 122 -8.01 2.02 17.11
N THR A 123 -7.29 1.87 16.00
CA THR A 123 -5.92 1.36 15.96
C THR A 123 -4.92 2.49 16.23
N GLU A 124 -3.93 2.22 17.08
CA GLU A 124 -2.84 3.16 17.36
C GLU A 124 -1.65 2.85 16.45
N PRO A 125 -1.09 3.86 15.75
CA PRO A 125 0.09 3.63 14.93
C PRO A 125 1.31 3.29 15.80
N PRO A 126 2.18 2.36 15.36
CA PRO A 126 3.36 2.00 16.12
C PRO A 126 4.48 3.05 15.94
N GLY A 127 5.05 3.51 17.06
CA GLY A 127 6.36 4.15 17.08
C GLY A 127 6.42 5.62 16.65
N ASP A 128 7.62 6.06 16.25
CA ASP A 128 7.93 7.44 15.84
C ASP A 128 7.89 7.55 14.30
N LYS A 129 6.78 8.06 13.79
CA LYS A 129 6.56 8.26 12.36
C LYS A 129 7.64 9.11 11.70
N GLU A 130 8.10 10.17 12.36
CA GLU A 130 9.09 11.07 11.77
C GLU A 130 10.42 10.35 11.53
N ALA A 131 10.76 9.41 12.41
CA ALA A 131 11.94 8.58 12.25
C ALA A 131 11.79 7.60 11.08
N MET A 132 10.62 6.98 10.91
CA MET A 132 10.37 6.01 9.82
C MET A 132 10.26 6.68 8.45
N GLN A 133 9.69 7.89 8.37
CA GLN A 133 9.66 8.69 7.14
C GLN A 133 11.03 9.15 6.64
N ARG A 134 12.06 9.10 7.50
CA ARG A 134 13.45 9.48 7.17
C ARG A 134 14.39 8.27 7.26
N ALA A 135 13.85 7.07 7.39
CA ALA A 135 14.64 5.85 7.51
C ALA A 135 15.25 5.46 6.17
N ASP A 136 16.45 4.88 6.21
CA ASP A 136 17.06 4.27 5.04
C ASP A 136 16.39 2.92 4.74
N TRP A 137 15.41 2.94 3.83
CA TRP A 137 14.69 1.74 3.41
C TRP A 137 15.51 0.81 2.50
N GLU A 138 16.70 1.22 2.06
CA GLU A 138 17.65 0.38 1.31
C GLU A 138 18.51 -0.47 2.27
N GLN A 139 18.56 -0.13 3.56
CA GLN A 139 19.32 -0.89 4.56
C GLN A 139 18.89 -2.36 4.60
N ARG A 140 19.88 -3.27 4.62
CA ARG A 140 19.68 -4.70 4.88
C ARG A 140 20.60 -5.24 5.97
N PRO A 141 20.09 -6.09 6.90
CA PRO A 141 18.68 -6.41 7.08
C PRO A 141 17.87 -5.21 7.61
N LEU A 142 16.57 -5.17 7.32
CA LEU A 142 15.65 -4.19 7.92
C LEU A 142 15.66 -4.32 9.45
N THR A 143 15.48 -3.21 10.16
CA THR A 143 15.33 -3.23 11.61
C THR A 143 13.93 -3.74 12.00
N GLU A 144 13.76 -4.18 13.25
CA GLU A 144 12.43 -4.59 13.75
C GLU A 144 11.42 -3.44 13.76
N GLN A 145 11.88 -2.21 14.01
CA GLN A 145 11.05 -1.01 13.98
C GLN A 145 10.52 -0.73 12.57
N MET A 146 11.39 -0.79 11.56
CA MET A 146 11.00 -0.62 10.14
C MET A 146 9.99 -1.69 9.71
N ARG A 147 10.24 -2.95 10.09
CA ARG A 147 9.33 -4.06 9.82
C ARG A 147 7.95 -3.86 10.45
N THR A 148 7.92 -3.42 11.70
CA THR A 148 6.67 -3.19 12.45
C THR A 148 5.87 -2.02 11.87
N TYR A 149 6.55 -0.92 11.54
CA TYR A 149 5.96 0.25 10.91
C TYR A 149 5.36 -0.11 9.54
N ALA A 150 6.18 -0.67 8.64
CA ALA A 150 5.77 -1.10 7.31
C ALA A 150 4.55 -2.04 7.34
N ALA A 151 4.51 -2.96 8.30
CA ALA A 151 3.39 -3.88 8.42
C ALA A 151 2.09 -3.18 8.87
N ALA A 152 2.19 -2.17 9.73
CA ALA A 152 1.03 -1.43 10.21
C ALA A 152 0.37 -0.59 9.12
N ASP A 153 1.12 -0.12 8.11
CA ASP A 153 0.57 0.67 7.01
C ASP A 153 -0.40 -0.13 6.13
N VAL A 154 -0.27 -1.46 6.06
CA VAL A 154 -1.13 -2.31 5.20
C VAL A 154 -2.05 -3.27 5.93
N ALA A 155 -1.73 -3.67 7.16
CA ALA A 155 -2.44 -4.75 7.85
C ALA A 155 -3.95 -4.51 7.98
N ASP A 156 -4.33 -3.25 8.23
CA ASP A 156 -5.72 -2.84 8.45
C ASP A 156 -6.36 -2.11 7.27
N LEU A 157 -5.63 -1.88 6.16
CA LEU A 157 -6.17 -1.21 4.97
C LEU A 157 -7.42 -1.89 4.39
N PRO A 158 -7.49 -3.23 4.26
CA PRO A 158 -8.72 -3.88 3.81
C PRO A 158 -9.92 -3.61 4.72
N ALA A 159 -9.70 -3.61 6.05
CA ALA A 159 -10.76 -3.34 7.01
C ALA A 159 -11.20 -1.87 6.97
N LEU A 160 -10.23 -0.95 6.84
CA LEU A 160 -10.48 0.48 6.66
C LEU A 160 -11.31 0.72 5.39
N TRP A 161 -10.90 0.14 4.26
CA TRP A 161 -11.62 0.27 3.00
C TRP A 161 -13.06 -0.24 3.10
N ARG A 162 -13.30 -1.42 3.67
CA ARG A 162 -14.66 -1.95 3.87
C ARG A 162 -15.55 -0.96 4.63
N LYS A 163 -15.01 -0.32 5.68
CA LYS A 163 -15.74 0.68 6.48
C LYS A 163 -16.02 1.96 5.69
N LEU A 164 -15.02 2.51 5.02
CA LEU A 164 -15.18 3.72 4.19
C LEU A 164 -16.15 3.48 3.02
N ALA A 165 -16.05 2.34 2.34
CA ALA A 165 -16.96 1.96 1.26
C ALA A 165 -18.42 1.85 1.74
N THR A 166 -18.63 1.28 2.93
CA THR A 166 -19.97 1.24 3.56
C THR A 166 -20.51 2.65 3.82
N HIS A 167 -19.68 3.56 4.32
CA HIS A 167 -20.10 4.95 4.56
C HIS A 167 -20.40 5.71 3.26
N LEU A 168 -19.58 5.51 2.22
CA LEU A 168 -19.82 6.09 0.89
C LEU A 168 -21.17 5.63 0.32
N ALA A 169 -21.45 4.33 0.42
CA ALA A 169 -22.72 3.77 -0.03
C ALA A 169 -23.92 4.32 0.76
N ALA A 170 -23.82 4.41 2.09
CA ALA A 170 -24.87 4.94 2.94
C ALA A 170 -25.22 6.41 2.63
N LEU A 171 -24.24 7.19 2.16
CA LEU A 171 -24.41 8.60 1.77
C LEU A 171 -24.73 8.77 0.27
N GLY A 172 -24.83 7.69 -0.52
CA GLY A 172 -25.02 7.75 -1.96
C GLY A 172 -23.84 8.34 -2.74
N ARG A 173 -22.62 8.31 -2.17
CA ARG A 173 -21.39 8.90 -2.73
C ARG A 173 -20.51 7.91 -3.47
N THR A 174 -20.91 6.64 -3.59
CA THR A 174 -20.15 5.64 -4.37
C THR A 174 -19.87 6.08 -5.81
N PRO A 175 -20.82 6.69 -6.56
CA PRO A 175 -20.53 7.17 -7.91
C PRO A 175 -19.45 8.27 -7.93
N TRP A 176 -19.49 9.20 -6.97
CA TRP A 176 -18.49 10.28 -6.85
C TRP A 176 -17.11 9.69 -6.59
N TYR A 177 -17.03 8.69 -5.71
CA TYR A 177 -15.78 7.98 -5.48
C TYR A 177 -15.20 7.33 -6.74
N GLN A 178 -16.06 6.68 -7.54
CA GLN A 178 -15.62 6.05 -8.78
C GLN A 178 -15.11 7.07 -9.80
N GLU A 179 -15.78 8.23 -9.91
CA GLU A 179 -15.36 9.33 -10.78
C GLU A 179 -14.02 9.92 -10.33
N GLU A 180 -13.85 10.21 -9.04
CA GLU A 180 -12.60 10.76 -8.49
C GLU A 180 -11.43 9.78 -8.64
N LEU A 181 -11.66 8.50 -8.35
CA LEU A 181 -10.64 7.46 -8.53
C LEU A 181 -10.24 7.33 -10.01
N ALA A 182 -11.21 7.31 -10.93
CA ALA A 182 -10.93 7.25 -12.36
C ALA A 182 -10.17 8.50 -12.86
N ALA A 183 -10.56 9.69 -12.38
CA ALA A 183 -9.87 10.93 -12.71
C ALA A 183 -8.43 10.96 -12.17
N LEU A 184 -8.20 10.42 -10.96
CA LEU A 184 -6.86 10.28 -10.39
C LEU A 184 -5.98 9.34 -11.23
N LEU A 185 -6.52 8.18 -11.62
CA LEU A 185 -5.81 7.19 -12.43
C LEU A 185 -5.52 7.66 -13.87
N ALA A 186 -6.30 8.63 -14.38
CA ALA A 186 -6.09 9.22 -15.70
C ALA A 186 -5.04 10.36 -15.71
N GLN A 187 -4.62 10.84 -14.54
CA GLN A 187 -3.62 11.91 -14.44
C GLN A 187 -2.20 11.39 -14.73
N PRO A 188 -1.29 12.26 -15.20
CA PRO A 188 0.12 11.93 -15.25
C PRO A 188 0.67 11.67 -13.83
N PRO A 189 1.80 10.94 -13.72
CA PRO A 189 2.54 10.73 -12.48
C PRO A 189 2.66 11.98 -11.60
N LEU A 190 2.59 11.81 -10.28
CA LEU A 190 2.68 12.90 -9.31
C LEU A 190 3.94 13.77 -9.51
N GLU A 191 5.05 13.14 -9.87
CA GLU A 191 6.33 13.82 -10.17
C GLU A 191 6.20 14.83 -11.32
N GLN A 192 5.39 14.52 -12.33
CA GLN A 192 5.15 15.40 -13.47
C GLN A 192 4.17 16.52 -13.14
N ARG A 193 3.23 16.28 -12.20
CA ARG A 193 2.28 17.30 -11.72
C ARG A 193 2.93 18.37 -10.87
N ARG A 194 3.95 18.02 -10.08
CA ARG A 194 4.68 18.94 -9.17
C ARG A 194 5.72 19.84 -9.86
N ALA A 195 5.95 19.66 -11.16
CA ALA A 195 6.95 20.38 -11.93
C ALA A 195 6.46 21.74 -12.51
N TRP A 196 5.27 22.20 -12.12
CA TRP A 196 4.62 23.43 -12.61
C TRP A 196 4.32 24.41 -11.48
#